data_AF-A0A2J6HSQ0-F1
#
_entry.id   AF-A0A2J6HSQ0-F1
#
_cell.length_a   1.000
_cell.length_b   1.000
_cell.length_c   1.000
_cell.angle_alpha   90.00
_cell.angle_beta   90.00
_cell.angle_gamma   90.00
#
_symmetry.space_group_name_H-M   'P 1'
#
loop_
_entity.id
_entity.type
_entity.pdbx_description
1 polymer ?
#
loop_
_entity_poly.entity_id
_entity_poly.type
_entity_poly.pdbx_seq_one_letter_code
_entity_poly.pdbx_strand_id
1 'polypeptide(L)'
;MKKAISTICFCIISIIGYSQVWTEPVNISNMEGVDQLPKIVSDNESRIHCVWTNMIEYGVFTKIYYSNSDSNGLTWSEPFDISQNNSD
;
A
#
# COMPACT_ATOMS: atom_id res chain seq x y z
N MET A 1 -54.86 7.75 -37.86
CA MET A 1 -54.28 7.99 -36.52
C MET A 1 -53.12 7.01 -36.34
N LYS A 2 -51.87 7.50 -36.40
CA LYS A 2 -50.65 6.66 -36.39
C LYS A 2 -50.30 6.33 -34.93
N LYS A 3 -50.23 5.04 -34.58
CA LYS A 3 -49.80 4.59 -33.25
C LYS A 3 -48.28 4.65 -33.18
N ALA A 4 -47.74 5.45 -32.28
CA ALA A 4 -46.30 5.53 -32.03
C ALA A 4 -45.85 4.29 -31.23
N ILE A 5 -44.89 3.55 -31.77
CA ILE A 5 -44.21 2.45 -31.07
C ILE A 5 -43.08 3.11 -30.27
N SER A 6 -43.24 3.12 -28.94
CA SER A 6 -42.22 3.62 -28.02
C SER A 6 -41.15 2.54 -27.84
N THR A 7 -40.05 2.66 -28.57
CA THR A 7 -38.88 1.78 -28.39
C THR A 7 -38.14 2.21 -27.13
N ILE A 8 -38.25 1.43 -26.05
CA ILE A 8 -37.42 1.57 -24.86
C ILE A 8 -36.05 0.95 -25.16
N CYS A 9 -35.02 1.79 -25.25
CA CYS A 9 -33.64 1.35 -25.33
C CYS A 9 -33.18 0.87 -23.95
N PHE A 10 -33.10 -0.44 -23.73
CA PHE A 10 -32.36 -0.99 -22.59
C PHE A 10 -30.86 -0.90 -22.91
N CYS A 11 -30.18 0.11 -22.35
CA CYS A 11 -28.73 0.10 -22.26
C CYS A 11 -28.35 -1.00 -21.26
N ILE A 12 -27.86 -2.13 -21.77
CA ILE A 12 -27.15 -3.11 -20.96
C ILE A 12 -25.83 -2.43 -20.56
N ILE A 13 -25.80 -1.83 -19.36
CA ILE A 13 -24.53 -1.46 -18.73
C ILE A 13 -23.91 -2.77 -18.29
N SER A 14 -23.13 -3.39 -19.17
CA SER A 14 -22.27 -4.50 -18.78
C SER A 14 -21.37 -3.99 -17.67
N ILE A 15 -21.58 -4.47 -16.46
CA ILE A 15 -20.62 -4.30 -15.37
C ILE A 15 -19.41 -5.10 -15.81
N ILE A 16 -18.46 -4.42 -16.46
CA ILE A 16 -17.16 -5.01 -16.75
C ILE A 16 -16.53 -5.20 -15.37
N GLY A 17 -16.58 -6.43 -14.86
CA GLY A 17 -15.78 -6.80 -13.71
C GLY A 17 -14.33 -6.68 -14.13
N TYR A 18 -13.70 -5.54 -13.82
CA TYR A 18 -12.26 -5.42 -13.97
C TYR A 18 -11.64 -6.43 -13.02
N SER A 19 -11.02 -7.49 -13.55
CA SER A 19 -10.10 -8.27 -12.74
C SER A 19 -9.01 -7.30 -12.28
N GLN A 20 -8.77 -7.23 -10.98
CA GLN A 20 -7.64 -6.45 -10.49
C GLN A 20 -6.36 -7.03 -11.10
N VAL A 21 -5.59 -6.20 -11.79
CA VAL A 21 -4.27 -6.56 -12.28
C VAL A 21 -3.28 -6.08 -11.24
N TRP A 22 -2.52 -7.00 -10.66
CA TRP A 22 -1.44 -6.62 -9.76
C TRP A 22 -0.35 -5.88 -10.54
N THR A 23 0.15 -4.80 -9.97
CA THR A 23 1.36 -4.14 -10.45
C THR A 23 2.59 -4.86 -9.92
N GLU A 24 3.77 -4.48 -10.42
CA GLU A 24 5.02 -4.84 -9.74
C GLU A 24 4.98 -4.38 -8.28
N PRO A 25 5.47 -5.21 -7.33
CA PRO A 25 5.49 -4.86 -5.92
C PRO A 25 6.45 -3.70 -5.67
N VAL A 26 6.06 -2.79 -4.78
CA VAL A 26 6.93 -1.70 -4.31
C VAL A 26 7.69 -2.19 -3.08
N ASN A 27 9.01 -2.06 -3.10
CA ASN A 27 9.83 -2.26 -1.90
C ASN A 27 9.72 -1.01 -1.00
N ILE A 28 9.13 -1.17 0.18
CA ILE A 28 8.91 -0.08 1.15
C ILE A 28 10.21 0.31 1.86
N SER A 29 11.03 -0.68 2.25
CA SER A 29 12.23 -0.41 3.03
C SER A 29 13.35 0.12 2.16
N ASN A 30 13.61 -0.50 1.00
CA ASN A 30 14.83 -0.27 0.21
C ASN A 30 16.12 -0.34 1.06
N MET A 31 16.09 -1.13 2.13
CA MET A 31 17.20 -1.33 3.05
C MET A 31 17.84 -2.70 2.86
N GLU A 32 19.10 -2.82 3.27
CA GLU A 32 19.73 -4.12 3.46
C GLU A 32 19.17 -4.84 4.70
N GLY A 33 19.50 -6.13 4.83
CA GLY A 33 19.08 -6.95 5.97
C GLY A 33 17.78 -7.71 5.72
N VAL A 34 17.12 -8.11 6.80
CA VAL A 34 15.88 -8.88 6.76
C VAL A 34 14.75 -8.11 7.44
N ASP A 35 13.74 -7.75 6.66
CA ASP A 35 12.52 -7.13 7.16
C ASP A 35 11.54 -8.18 7.67
N GLN A 36 11.00 -7.97 8.87
CA GLN A 36 10.14 -8.90 9.57
C GLN A 36 8.97 -8.19 10.27
N LEU A 37 7.90 -8.96 10.48
CA LEU A 37 6.74 -8.56 11.30
C LEU A 37 6.10 -7.21 10.93
N PRO A 38 5.85 -6.92 9.63
CA PRO A 38 5.28 -5.64 9.25
C PRO A 38 3.88 -5.44 9.83
N LYS A 39 3.56 -4.18 10.15
CA LYS A 39 2.21 -3.71 10.48
C LYS A 39 1.89 -2.50 9.62
N ILE A 40 0.70 -2.51 9.02
CA ILE A 40 0.25 -1.46 8.10
C ILE A 40 -1.16 -1.00 8.47
N VAL A 41 -1.38 0.31 8.47
CA VAL A 41 -2.68 0.95 8.73
C VAL A 41 -2.86 2.18 7.83
N SER A 42 -4.10 2.60 7.62
CA SER A 42 -4.43 3.88 6.96
C SER A 42 -5.11 4.83 7.96
N ASP A 43 -4.81 6.12 7.89
CA ASP A 43 -5.48 7.14 8.69
C ASP A 43 -6.71 7.76 7.97
N ASN A 44 -7.34 8.75 8.60
CA ASN A 44 -8.52 9.43 8.07
C ASN A 44 -8.22 10.34 6.86
N GLU A 45 -6.96 10.65 6.60
CA GLU A 45 -6.49 11.45 5.46
C GLU A 45 -6.04 10.55 4.29
N SER A 46 -6.28 9.23 4.38
CA SER A 46 -5.79 8.21 3.44
C SER A 46 -4.27 8.04 3.39
N ARG A 47 -3.54 8.56 4.39
CA ARG A 47 -2.11 8.27 4.51
C ARG A 47 -1.94 6.85 5.01
N ILE A 48 -1.05 6.11 4.36
CA ILE A 48 -0.69 4.75 4.76
C ILE A 48 0.54 4.82 5.66
N HIS A 49 0.50 4.13 6.78
CA HIS A 49 1.58 4.00 7.75
C HIS A 49 2.05 2.56 7.79
N CYS A 50 3.34 2.32 7.60
CA CYS A 50 3.95 1.01 7.73
C CYS A 50 5.05 1.06 8.79
N VAL A 51 5.06 0.08 9.69
CA VAL A 51 6.17 -0.17 10.61
C VAL A 51 6.64 -1.61 10.44
N TRP A 52 7.95 -1.82 10.56
CA TRP A 52 8.54 -3.15 10.46
C TRP A 52 9.79 -3.26 11.33
N THR A 53 10.16 -4.50 11.64
CA THR A 53 11.45 -4.81 12.23
C THR A 53 12.45 -5.05 11.12
N ASN A 54 13.61 -4.39 11.17
CA ASN A 54 14.72 -4.66 10.26
C ASN A 54 15.89 -5.25 11.06
N MET A 55 16.38 -6.39 10.59
CA MET A 55 17.47 -7.14 11.18
C MET A 55 18.73 -6.97 10.33
N ILE A 56 19.74 -6.30 10.88
CA ILE A 56 21.03 -6.03 10.22
C ILE A 56 22.09 -6.95 10.83
N GLU A 57 23.08 -7.35 10.02
CA GLU A 57 24.21 -8.19 10.46
C GLU A 57 23.79 -9.50 11.15
N TYR A 58 22.93 -10.30 10.51
CA TYR A 58 22.54 -11.64 10.99
C TYR A 58 21.92 -11.68 12.41
N GLY A 59 21.25 -10.60 12.85
CA GLY A 59 20.54 -10.58 14.13
C GLY A 59 21.28 -9.90 15.27
N VAL A 60 22.46 -9.33 15.01
CA VAL A 60 23.18 -8.54 16.02
C VAL A 60 22.42 -7.25 16.33
N PHE A 61 21.82 -6.62 15.33
CA PHE A 61 21.05 -5.39 15.51
C PHE A 61 19.62 -5.56 15.00
N THR A 62 18.66 -5.29 15.88
CA THR A 62 17.25 -5.27 15.54
C THR A 62 16.72 -3.87 15.78
N LYS A 63 16.21 -3.24 14.72
CA LYS A 63 15.66 -1.88 14.76
C LYS A 63 14.22 -1.88 14.26
N ILE A 64 13.44 -0.91 14.73
CA ILE A 64 12.07 -0.70 14.28
C ILE A 64 12.07 0.52 13.37
N TYR A 65 11.61 0.34 12.15
CA TYR A 65 11.50 1.40 11.16
C TYR A 65 10.05 1.74 10.87
N TYR A 66 9.85 2.98 10.44
CA TYR A 66 8.59 3.55 10.01
C TYR A 66 8.75 4.20 8.63
N SER A 67 7.76 4.02 7.77
CA SER A 67 7.61 4.78 6.53
C SER A 67 6.12 5.02 6.25
N ASN A 68 5.82 6.08 5.51
CA ASN A 68 4.46 6.40 5.10
C ASN A 68 4.32 6.66 3.60
N SER A 69 3.07 6.63 3.14
CA SER A 69 2.70 6.94 1.76
C SER A 69 1.47 7.84 1.73
N ASP A 70 1.60 8.97 1.05
CA ASP A 70 0.48 9.84 0.64
C ASP A 70 -0.01 9.52 -0.79
N SER A 71 0.56 8.50 -1.44
CA SER A 71 0.32 8.14 -2.84
C SER A 71 -0.37 6.78 -3.00
N ASN A 72 -1.19 6.38 -2.02
CA ASN A 72 -1.87 5.08 -1.98
C ASN A 72 -0.91 3.88 -2.13
N GLY A 73 0.32 3.99 -1.61
CA GLY A 73 1.33 2.93 -1.62
C GLY A 73 2.23 2.89 -2.86
N LEU A 74 2.08 3.83 -3.81
CA LEU A 74 2.93 3.93 -5.00
C LEU A 74 4.35 4.40 -4.68
N THR A 75 4.48 5.32 -3.73
CA THR A 75 5.75 5.87 -3.24
C THR A 75 5.72 5.97 -1.73
N TRP A 76 6.88 5.82 -1.11
CA TRP A 76 7.05 5.79 0.35
C TRP A 76 8.10 6.80 0.79
N SER A 77 7.95 7.34 1.99
CA SER A 77 8.96 8.19 2.61
C SER A 77 10.24 7.39 2.92
N GLU A 78 11.36 8.08 3.06
CA GLU A 78 12.58 7.45 3.59
C GLU A 78 12.30 6.73 4.93
N PRO A 79 12.77 5.49 5.12
CA PRO A 79 12.62 4.78 6.38
C PRO A 79 13.22 5.55 7.56
N PHE A 80 12.41 5.74 8.59
CA PHE A 80 12.82 6.40 9.82
C PHE A 80 12.95 5.39 10.97
N ASP A 81 14.13 5.33 11.60
CA ASP A 81 14.38 4.50 12.78
C ASP A 81 13.64 5.08 13.99
N ILE A 82 12.54 4.44 14.39
CA ILE A 82 11.74 4.84 15.56
C ILE A 82 12.20 4.18 16.85
N SER A 83 13.13 3.22 16.78
CA SER A 83 13.58 2.52 17.98
C SER A 83 14.40 3.41 18.90
N GLN A 84 15.08 4.43 18.34
CA GLN A 84 15.97 5.37 19.05
C GLN A 84 17.00 4.70 19.97
N ASN A 85 17.23 3.39 19.79
CA ASN A 85 18.22 2.63 20.51
C ASN A 85 19.55 2.85 19.82
N ASN A 86 20.29 3.82 20.33
CA ASN A 86 21.71 3.91 20.08
C ASN A 86 22.32 2.82 20.96
N SER A 87 22.94 1.81 20.34
CA SER A 87 23.69 0.79 21.09
C SER A 87 24.87 1.48 21.79
N ASP A 88 24.68 1.87 23.05
CA ASP A 88 25.77 2.08 24.01
C ASP A 88 26.26 0.73 24.54
#